data_AF-A0A9D9L6F6-F1
#
_entry.id   AF-A0A9D9L6F6-F1
#
_cell.length_a   1.000
_cell.length_b   1.000
_cell.length_c   1.000
_cell.angle_alpha   90.00
_cell.angle_beta   90.00
_cell.angle_gamma   90.00
#
_symmetry.space_group_name_H-M   'P 1'
#
loop_
_entity.id
_entity.type
_entity.pdbx_description
1 polymer ?
#
loop_
_entity_poly.entity_id
_entity_poly.type
_entity_poly.pdbx_seq_one_letter_code
_entity_poly.pdbx_strand_id
1 'polypeptide(L)'
;MDNENEQLVDRTLYRRIKSMNRSEMETFVRNVFDQGYQRAESETHSIDYDSLKADLSKIKGIGESRLQEIMTVIDKHIENTSDKGG
;
A
#
# COMPACT_ATOMS: atom_id res chain seq x y z
N MET A 1 -15.67 0.81 15.75
CA MET A 1 -15.85 -0.47 16.47
C MET A 1 -15.93 -1.48 15.36
N ASP A 2 -14.76 -1.83 14.85
CA ASP A 2 -14.60 -2.40 13.53
C ASP A 2 -14.77 -3.93 13.62
N ASN A 3 -15.35 -4.50 12.57
CA ASN A 3 -15.86 -5.87 12.48
C ASN A 3 -14.81 -6.94 12.85
N GLU A 4 -14.72 -7.33 14.13
CA GLU A 4 -13.94 -8.50 14.58
C GLU A 4 -14.60 -9.86 14.24
N ASN A 5 -15.73 -9.89 13.51
CA ASN A 5 -16.50 -11.10 13.26
C ASN A 5 -16.81 -11.39 11.78
N GLU A 6 -16.13 -10.74 10.83
CA GLU A 6 -16.30 -11.12 9.42
C GLU A 6 -15.48 -12.38 9.13
N GLN A 7 -16.17 -13.53 9.09
CA GLN A 7 -15.56 -14.82 8.85
C GLN A 7 -15.16 -14.91 7.36
N LEU A 8 -13.95 -14.44 7.03
CA LEU A 8 -13.41 -14.40 5.66
C LEU A 8 -13.42 -15.79 4.97
N VAL A 9 -13.31 -16.85 5.76
CA VAL A 9 -13.40 -18.23 5.28
C VAL A 9 -14.67 -18.87 5.81
N ASP A 10 -15.72 -18.85 4.99
CA ASP A 10 -16.95 -19.57 5.30
C ASP A 10 -16.76 -21.10 5.24
N ARG A 11 -17.76 -21.83 5.72
CA ARG A 11 -17.74 -23.30 5.77
C ARG A 11 -17.57 -23.96 4.40
N THR A 12 -18.06 -23.33 3.34
CA THR A 12 -17.98 -23.85 1.97
C THR A 12 -16.58 -23.67 1.41
N LEU A 13 -16.00 -22.48 1.59
CA LEU A 13 -14.62 -22.17 1.20
C LEU A 13 -13.62 -23.03 1.98
N TYR A 14 -13.82 -23.21 3.28
CA TYR A 14 -12.98 -24.10 4.09
C TYR A 14 -12.95 -25.53 3.55
N ARG A 15 -14.13 -26.10 3.24
CA ARG A 15 -14.23 -27.46 2.67
C ARG A 15 -13.51 -27.57 1.33
N ARG A 16 -13.65 -26.55 0.48
CA ARG A 16 -12.99 -26.48 -0.83
C ARG A 16 -11.47 -26.42 -0.68
N ILE A 17 -10.95 -25.57 0.21
CA ILE A 17 -9.51 -25.48 0.50
C ILE A 17 -9.00 -26.82 1.01
N LYS A 18 -9.71 -27.43 1.96
CA LYS A 18 -9.32 -28.73 2.54
C LYS A 18 -9.28 -29.88 1.52
N SER A 19 -10.10 -29.83 0.47
CA SER A 19 -10.12 -30.87 -0.57
C SER A 19 -9.05 -30.69 -1.67
N MET A 20 -8.28 -29.60 -1.65
CA MET A 20 -7.28 -29.33 -2.68
C MET A 20 -6.16 -30.37 -2.67
N ASN A 21 -5.77 -30.84 -3.85
CA ASN A 21 -4.56 -31.61 -4.03
C ASN A 21 -3.31 -30.71 -3.96
N ARG A 22 -2.12 -31.32 -3.94
CA ARG A 22 -0.85 -30.58 -3.79
C ARG A 22 -0.66 -29.45 -4.82
N SER A 23 -1.00 -29.70 -6.09
CA SER A 23 -0.85 -28.71 -7.16
C SER A 23 -1.83 -27.54 -7.01
N GLU A 24 -3.08 -27.86 -6.62
CA GLU A 24 -4.11 -26.85 -6.35
C GLU A 24 -3.74 -25.99 -5.14
N MET A 25 -3.21 -26.62 -4.09
CA MET A 25 -2.77 -25.93 -2.88
C MET A 25 -1.58 -24.99 -3.15
N GLU A 26 -0.59 -25.44 -3.93
CA GLU A 26 0.57 -24.63 -4.31
C GLU A 26 0.15 -23.39 -5.12
N THR A 27 -0.77 -23.58 -6.05
CA THR A 27 -1.34 -22.49 -6.85
C THR A 27 -2.13 -21.51 -5.97
N PHE A 28 -2.94 -22.03 -5.05
CA PHE A 28 -3.71 -21.20 -4.11
C PHE A 28 -2.80 -20.31 -3.25
N VAL A 29 -1.74 -20.87 -2.66
CA VAL A 29 -0.80 -20.11 -1.81
C VAL A 29 -0.09 -19.02 -2.60
N ARG A 30 0.39 -19.32 -3.82
CA ARG A 30 1.01 -18.31 -4.69
C ARG A 30 0.04 -17.17 -5.01
N ASN A 31 -1.18 -17.51 -5.40
CA ASN A 31 -2.19 -16.51 -5.73
C ASN A 31 -2.56 -15.63 -4.52
N VAL A 32 -2.64 -16.19 -3.31
CA VAL A 32 -2.91 -15.41 -2.08
C VAL A 32 -1.75 -14.45 -1.80
N PHE A 33 -0.51 -14.93 -1.93
CA PHE A 33 0.67 -14.10 -1.77
C PHE A 33 0.72 -12.97 -2.80
N ASP A 34 0.54 -13.29 -4.08
CA ASP A 34 0.57 -12.32 -5.18
C ASP A 34 -0.53 -11.27 -5.03
N GLN A 35 -1.74 -11.68 -4.63
CA GLN A 35 -2.83 -10.73 -4.33
C GLN A 35 -2.49 -9.81 -3.16
N GLY A 36 -1.88 -10.35 -2.10
CA GLY A 36 -1.42 -9.53 -0.97
C GLY A 36 -0.32 -8.56 -1.38
N TYR A 37 0.65 -9.02 -2.16
CA TYR A 37 1.76 -8.22 -2.66
C TYR A 37 1.30 -7.12 -3.62
N GLN A 38 0.49 -7.45 -4.62
CA GLN A 38 -0.05 -6.47 -5.57
C GLN A 38 -0.93 -5.43 -4.87
N ARG A 39 -1.72 -5.86 -3.89
CA ARG A 39 -2.51 -4.93 -3.08
C ARG A 39 -1.61 -4.00 -2.28
N ALA A 40 -0.61 -4.54 -1.59
CA ALA A 40 0.37 -3.73 -0.86
C ALA A 40 1.09 -2.76 -1.80
N GLU A 41 1.58 -3.22 -2.97
CA GLU A 41 2.24 -2.39 -3.97
C GLU A 41 1.32 -1.28 -4.50
N SER A 42 0.05 -1.61 -4.80
CA SER A 42 -0.95 -0.64 -5.26
C SER A 42 -1.36 0.36 -4.17
N GLU A 43 -1.31 -0.01 -2.90
CA GLU A 43 -1.61 0.87 -1.77
C GLU A 43 -0.36 1.70 -1.40
N THR A 44 0.85 1.17 -1.61
CA THR A 44 2.12 1.90 -1.53
C THR A 44 2.38 2.65 -2.82
N HIS A 45 1.68 3.78 -3.02
CA HIS A 45 2.09 4.74 -4.03
C HIS A 45 3.42 5.39 -3.57
N SER A 46 4.54 4.81 -3.97
CA SER A 46 5.85 5.41 -3.75
C SER A 46 5.88 6.74 -4.50
N ILE A 47 5.96 7.83 -3.75
CA ILE A 47 6.13 9.17 -4.31
C ILE A 47 7.61 9.34 -4.60
N ASP A 48 7.96 9.56 -5.87
CA ASP A 48 9.30 10.00 -6.26
C ASP A 48 9.49 11.46 -5.85
N TYR A 49 10.19 11.66 -4.74
CA TYR A 49 10.47 12.97 -4.16
C TYR A 49 11.33 13.86 -5.04
N ASP A 50 12.24 13.29 -5.83
CA ASP A 50 13.09 14.07 -6.73
C ASP A 50 12.28 14.62 -7.89
N SER A 51 11.40 13.80 -8.47
CA SER A 51 10.46 14.24 -9.51
C SER A 51 9.48 15.29 -8.97
N LEU A 52 8.91 15.07 -7.77
CA LEU A 52 8.04 16.04 -7.11
C LEU A 52 8.74 17.39 -6.90
N LYS A 53 9.99 17.36 -6.41
CA LYS A 53 10.80 18.57 -6.21
C LYS A 53 11.04 19.30 -7.52
N ALA A 54 11.44 18.55 -8.56
CA ALA A 54 11.73 19.10 -9.87
C ALA A 54 10.50 19.79 -10.46
N ASP A 55 9.31 19.20 -10.33
CA ASP A 55 8.09 19.79 -10.86
C ASP A 55 7.61 21.00 -10.05
N LEU A 56 7.69 20.97 -8.73
CA LEU A 56 7.39 22.13 -7.88
C LEU A 56 8.34 23.31 -8.16
N SER A 57 9.62 23.04 -8.40
CA SER A 57 10.61 24.08 -8.71
C SER A 57 10.35 24.84 -10.02
N LYS A 58 9.59 24.23 -10.95
CA LYS A 58 9.22 24.86 -12.24
C LYS A 58 8.03 25.82 -12.10
N ILE A 59 7.32 25.80 -10.96
CA ILE A 59 6.13 26.63 -10.76
C ILE A 59 6.58 28.09 -10.55
N LYS A 60 6.08 28.97 -11.43
CA LYS A 60 6.35 30.41 -11.34
C LYS A 60 5.92 30.96 -9.98
N GLY A 61 6.86 31.59 -9.27
CA GLY A 61 6.62 32.17 -7.95
C GLY A 61 7.06 31.28 -6.78
N ILE A 62 7.47 30.03 -7.03
CA ILE A 62 8.11 29.17 -6.04
C ILE A 62 9.62 29.26 -6.21
N GLY A 63 10.25 30.10 -5.38
CA GLY A 63 11.71 30.11 -5.24
C GLY A 63 12.19 29.07 -4.21
N GLU A 64 13.50 28.92 -4.09
CA GLU A 64 14.13 27.88 -3.24
C GLU A 64 13.59 27.85 -1.79
N SER A 65 13.49 29.01 -1.12
CA SER A 65 12.98 29.08 0.25
C SER A 65 11.55 28.54 0.37
N ARG A 66 10.68 28.89 -0.59
CA ARG A 66 9.28 28.44 -0.58
C ARG A 66 9.18 26.95 -0.94
N LEU A 67 10.03 26.48 -1.86
CA LEU A 67 10.12 25.07 -2.23
C LEU A 67 10.49 24.20 -1.01
N GLN A 68 11.51 24.61 -0.24
CA GLN A 68 11.95 23.89 0.96
C GLN A 68 10.87 23.86 2.05
N GLU A 69 10.17 24.98 2.27
CA GLU A 69 9.01 25.02 3.18
C GLU A 69 7.91 24.04 2.75
N ILE A 70 7.58 24.00 1.45
CA ILE A 70 6.57 23.10 0.90
C ILE A 70 6.98 21.64 1.09
N MET A 71 8.23 21.29 0.77
CA MET A 71 8.71 19.91 0.94
C MET A 71 8.69 19.48 2.41
N THR A 72 9.06 20.37 3.34
CA THR A 72 8.99 20.08 4.78
C THR A 72 7.55 19.78 5.24
N VAL A 73 6.56 20.52 4.72
CA VAL A 73 5.14 20.27 5.01
C VAL A 73 4.69 18.94 4.44
N ILE A 74 5.12 18.61 3.22
CA ILE A 74 4.81 17.34 2.56
C ILE A 74 5.40 16.17 3.35
N ASP A 75 6.67 16.23 3.76
CA ASP A 75 7.33 15.22 4.58
C ASP A 75 6.58 14.97 5.88
N LYS A 76 6.20 16.05 6.59
CA LYS A 76 5.41 15.95 7.81
C LYS A 76 4.08 15.22 7.59
N HIS A 77 3.43 15.39 6.45
CA HIS A 77 2.16 14.73 6.17
C HIS A 77 2.33 13.28 5.69
N ILE A 78 3.46 12.94 5.05
CA ILE A 78 3.76 11.59 4.57
C ILE A 78 4.33 10.70 5.70
N GLU A 79 5.24 11.21 6.55
CA GLU A 79 5.77 10.45 7.72
C GLU A 79 4.66 10.03 8.69
N ASN A 80 3.59 10.83 8.82
CA ASN A 80 2.43 10.50 9.65
C ASN A 80 1.52 9.42 9.05
N THR A 81 1.74 9.02 7.79
CA THR A 81 1.00 7.92 7.15
C THR A 81 1.75 6.59 7.17
N SER A 82 3.07 6.59 7.42
CA SER A 82 3.89 5.37 7.54
C SER A 82 3.85 4.70 8.92
N ASP A 83 3.36 5.38 9.97
CA ASP A 83 3.39 4.89 11.36
C ASP A 83 2.06 4.25 11.84
N LYS A 84 1.23 3.76 10.92
CA LYS A 84 -0.01 2.99 11.24
C LYS A 84 0.03 1.55 10.75
N GLY A 85 1.22 0.97 10.69
CA GLY A 85 1.44 -0.43 10.34
C GLY A 85 2.46 -1.08 11.27
N GLY A 86 2.06 -1.31 12.52
CA GLY A 86 2.82 -2.04 13.53
C GLY A 86 1.88 -2.63 14.57
#